data_AF-A0A5R8WJ58-F1
#
_entry.id   AF-A0A5R8WJ58-F1
#
_cell.length_a   1.000
_cell.length_b   1.000
_cell.length_c   1.000
_cell.angle_alpha   90.00
_cell.angle_beta   90.00
_cell.angle_gamma   90.00
#
_symmetry.space_group_name_H-M   'P 1'
#
loop_
_entity.id
_entity.type
_entity.pdbx_description
1 polymer ?
#
loop_
_entity_poly.entity_id
_entity_poly.type
_entity_poly.pdbx_seq_one_letter_code
_entity_poly.pdbx_strand_id
1 'polypeptide(L)'
;MKTSLILGLGILLAGCGSDATTSTATTTAPADTVSAASANPDPRVDTVRQQHQRLLSIQQEYLVQLGQLKGNEKLSPKRVQKSKEDYTYFIGQSQANLTALDQLDPAKAQDPAQVALVGEIAEKQASVLNLAKKKLAGIHNEHYLPQ
;
A
#
# COMPACT_ATOMS: atom_id res chain seq x y z
N MET A 1 35.88 12.73 -12.68
CA MET A 1 36.23 14.09 -12.20
C MET A 1 34.97 14.72 -11.62
N LYS A 2 35.02 15.12 -10.36
CA LYS A 2 33.95 15.84 -9.65
C LYS A 2 34.00 17.31 -10.07
N THR A 3 32.87 17.89 -10.45
CA THR A 3 32.65 19.33 -10.44
C THR A 3 31.43 19.63 -9.58
N SER A 4 31.71 20.23 -8.43
CA SER A 4 30.75 20.85 -7.52
C SER A 4 30.57 22.33 -7.87
N LEU A 5 29.54 22.94 -7.26
CA LEU A 5 29.16 24.37 -7.26
C LEU A 5 28.51 24.81 -8.58
N ILE A 6 27.40 25.57 -8.58
CA ILE A 6 27.25 26.87 -7.92
C ILE A 6 25.81 27.08 -7.42
N LEU A 7 25.75 27.56 -6.18
CA LEU A 7 24.61 28.18 -5.49
C LEU A 7 24.24 29.49 -6.21
N GLY A 8 23.02 29.58 -6.74
CA GLY A 8 22.53 30.77 -7.45
C GLY A 8 21.27 31.32 -6.81
N LEU A 9 21.42 32.00 -5.68
CA LEU A 9 20.41 32.87 -5.09
C LEU A 9 20.34 34.15 -5.93
N GLY A 10 19.21 34.41 -6.59
CA GLY A 10 19.00 35.61 -7.40
C GLY A 10 17.58 36.13 -7.23
N ILE A 11 17.35 36.92 -6.19
CA ILE A 11 16.24 37.88 -6.12
C ILE A 11 16.80 39.21 -6.61
N LEU A 12 16.29 39.73 -7.72
CA LEU A 12 16.32 41.17 -7.96
C LEU A 12 15.14 41.58 -8.85
N LEU A 13 14.29 42.39 -8.22
CA LEU A 13 13.23 43.19 -8.81
C LEU A 13 13.81 44.24 -9.77
N ALA A 14 13.17 44.38 -10.94
CA ALA A 14 12.90 45.63 -11.69
C ALA A 14 12.28 45.16 -13.03
N GLY A 15 11.18 45.68 -13.57
CA GLY A 15 10.45 46.93 -13.39
C GLY A 15 9.95 47.37 -14.78
N CYS A 16 8.87 48.18 -14.82
CA CYS A 16 8.33 48.91 -15.99
C CYS A 16 7.54 48.08 -17.03
N GLY A 17 6.36 48.47 -17.51
CA GLY A 17 5.53 49.67 -17.33
C GLY A 17 4.40 49.71 -18.38
N SER A 18 3.38 50.53 -18.10
CA SER A 18 2.29 51.00 -18.99
C SER A 18 1.17 49.98 -19.32
N ASP A 19 -0.13 50.27 -19.29
CA ASP A 19 -0.85 51.54 -19.43
C ASP A 19 -2.04 51.66 -18.45
N ALA A 20 -2.33 52.90 -18.07
CA ALA A 20 -3.56 53.27 -17.39
C ALA A 20 -4.71 53.40 -18.40
N THR A 21 -5.79 52.66 -18.20
CA THR A 21 -7.11 53.07 -18.70
C THR A 21 -8.19 52.71 -17.70
N THR A 22 -8.89 53.74 -17.27
CA THR A 22 -9.88 53.81 -16.21
C THR A 22 -11.05 52.86 -16.44
N SER A 23 -11.31 51.96 -15.48
CA SER A 23 -12.67 51.54 -15.13
C SER A 23 -12.70 50.94 -13.73
N THR A 24 -13.68 51.43 -12.97
CA THR A 24 -13.99 51.20 -11.57
C THR A 24 -14.02 49.72 -11.21
N ALA A 25 -13.04 49.24 -10.43
CA ALA A 25 -13.13 47.96 -9.74
C ALA A 25 -12.31 47.99 -8.44
N THR A 26 -13.03 47.78 -7.35
CA THR A 26 -12.63 47.55 -5.96
C THR A 26 -11.26 46.87 -5.78
N THR A 27 -10.28 47.59 -5.22
CA THR A 27 -9.12 47.08 -4.47
C THR A 27 -9.66 46.24 -3.29
N THR A 28 -9.21 45.05 -2.86
CA THR A 28 -7.90 44.39 -2.75
C THR A 28 -8.25 42.95 -2.30
N ALA A 29 -7.75 41.86 -2.88
CA ALA A 29 -6.49 41.23 -2.49
C ALA A 29 -6.17 40.07 -3.46
N PRO A 30 -4.88 39.81 -3.73
CA PRO A 30 -4.45 38.76 -4.65
C PRO A 30 -4.81 37.39 -4.09
N ALA A 31 -5.10 36.46 -5.01
CA ALA A 31 -5.32 35.06 -4.72
C ALA A 31 -4.33 34.55 -3.69
N ASP A 32 -4.85 34.14 -2.52
CA ASP A 32 -4.19 33.12 -1.73
C ASP A 32 -4.07 31.90 -2.65
N THR A 33 -2.93 31.78 -3.32
CA THR A 33 -2.36 30.48 -3.64
C THR A 33 -2.23 29.78 -2.29
N VAL A 34 -3.33 29.13 -1.88
CA VAL A 34 -3.30 28.05 -0.91
C VAL A 34 -2.32 27.09 -1.54
N SER A 35 -1.07 27.15 -1.07
CA SER A 35 -0.10 26.10 -1.29
C SER A 35 -0.83 24.85 -0.85
N ALA A 36 -1.31 24.08 -1.82
CA ALA A 36 -2.01 22.84 -1.56
C ALA A 36 -1.00 22.03 -0.75
N ALA A 37 -1.20 21.99 0.56
CA ALA A 37 -0.43 21.14 1.42
C ALA A 37 -0.58 19.76 0.78
N SER A 38 0.50 19.27 0.18
CA SER A 38 0.53 17.95 -0.43
C SER A 38 0.07 17.01 0.67
N ALA A 39 -1.20 16.61 0.60
CA ALA A 39 -1.83 15.85 1.65
C ALA A 39 -1.12 14.51 1.63
N ASN A 40 -0.24 14.28 2.61
CA ASN A 40 0.54 13.07 2.63
C ASN A 40 -0.43 11.88 2.74
N PRO A 41 -0.29 10.87 1.88
CA PRO A 41 -1.11 9.67 1.97
C PRO A 41 -0.90 8.99 3.32
N ASP A 42 -1.93 8.30 3.80
CA ASP A 42 -1.86 7.55 5.05
C ASP A 42 -0.74 6.49 4.97
N PRO A 43 0.24 6.48 5.89
CA PRO A 43 1.40 5.57 5.83
C PRO A 43 1.02 4.08 5.91
N ARG A 44 -0.21 3.77 6.37
CA ARG A 44 -0.73 2.40 6.41
C ARG A 44 -0.96 1.83 5.01
N VAL A 45 -1.14 2.67 3.97
CA VAL A 45 -1.25 2.22 2.58
C VAL A 45 0.01 1.43 2.16
N ASP A 46 1.19 1.96 2.44
CA ASP A 46 2.46 1.28 2.14
C ASP A 46 2.62 0.02 2.98
N THR A 47 2.18 0.05 4.24
CA THR A 47 2.18 -1.13 5.11
C THR A 47 1.34 -2.25 4.50
N VAL A 48 0.15 -1.95 3.98
CA VAL A 48 -0.71 -2.95 3.31
C VAL A 48 -0.02 -3.55 2.09
N ARG A 49 0.63 -2.73 1.25
CA ARG A 49 1.39 -3.20 0.09
C ARG A 49 2.56 -4.10 0.49
N GLN A 50 3.32 -3.73 1.52
CA GLN A 50 4.40 -4.56 2.05
C GLN A 50 3.88 -5.89 2.61
N GLN A 51 2.75 -5.87 3.33
CA GLN A 51 2.12 -7.08 3.85
C GLN A 51 1.61 -8.00 2.73
N HIS A 52 1.12 -7.45 1.62
CA HIS A 52 0.79 -8.23 0.43
C HIS A 52 2.04 -8.92 -0.16
N GLN A 53 3.14 -8.19 -0.34
CA GLN A 53 4.39 -8.79 -0.81
C GLN A 53 4.89 -9.89 0.15
N ARG A 54 4.74 -9.68 1.46
CA ARG A 54 5.06 -10.71 2.46
C ARG A 54 4.16 -11.94 2.32
N LEU A 55 2.86 -11.76 2.06
CA LEU A 55 1.93 -12.87 1.82
C LEU A 55 2.38 -13.73 0.61
N LEU A 56 2.78 -13.10 -0.50
CA LEU A 56 3.30 -13.82 -1.67
C LEU A 56 4.57 -14.61 -1.33
N SER A 57 5.49 -14.01 -0.56
CA SER A 57 6.71 -14.70 -0.13
C SER A 57 6.41 -15.92 0.77
N ILE A 58 5.39 -15.83 1.64
CA ILE A 58 4.97 -16.94 2.52
C ILE A 58 4.36 -18.07 1.70
N GLN A 59 3.55 -17.76 0.68
CA GLN A 59 3.03 -18.79 -0.24
C GLN A 59 4.18 -19.52 -0.93
N GLN A 60 5.18 -18.79 -1.43
CA GLN A 60 6.35 -19.40 -2.07
C GLN A 60 7.12 -20.30 -1.09
N GLU A 61 7.33 -19.83 0.14
CA GLU A 61 7.98 -20.61 1.21
C GLU A 61 7.19 -21.89 1.52
N TYR A 62 5.86 -21.80 1.61
CA TYR A 62 5.00 -22.96 1.81
C TYR A 62 5.16 -24.00 0.70
N LEU A 63 5.19 -23.56 -0.56
CA LEU A 63 5.38 -24.47 -1.70
C LEU A 63 6.75 -25.16 -1.69
N VAL A 64 7.80 -24.45 -1.27
CA VAL A 64 9.14 -25.01 -1.09
C VAL A 64 9.13 -26.07 0.01
N GLN A 65 8.61 -25.75 1.20
CA GLN A 65 8.52 -26.71 2.31
C GLN A 65 7.68 -27.92 1.95
N LEU A 66 6.57 -27.72 1.24
CA LEU A 66 5.71 -28.81 0.76
C LEU A 66 6.48 -29.79 -0.15
N GLY A 67 7.35 -29.29 -1.02
CA GLY A 67 8.20 -30.11 -1.89
C GLY A 67 9.30 -30.88 -1.15
N GLN A 68 9.61 -30.49 0.09
CA GLN A 68 10.62 -31.13 0.93
C GLN A 68 10.06 -32.23 1.84
N LEU A 69 8.74 -32.26 2.09
CA LEU A 69 8.09 -33.27 2.90
C LEU A 69 8.21 -34.67 2.27
N LYS A 70 8.61 -35.66 3.08
CA LYS A 70 8.85 -37.05 2.65
C LYS A 70 8.26 -38.05 3.63
N GLY A 71 8.09 -39.29 3.17
CA GLY A 71 7.60 -40.39 4.02
C GLY A 71 6.26 -40.07 4.67
N ASN A 72 6.21 -40.24 6.00
CA ASN A 72 4.99 -40.07 6.79
C ASN A 72 4.53 -38.60 6.88
N GLU A 73 5.44 -37.64 6.69
CA GLU A 73 5.10 -36.21 6.71
C GLU A 73 4.46 -35.72 5.41
N LYS A 74 4.48 -36.55 4.36
CA LYS A 74 3.93 -36.17 3.06
C LYS A 74 2.42 -35.96 3.16
N LEU A 75 1.97 -34.75 2.83
CA LEU A 75 0.56 -34.42 2.81
C LEU A 75 -0.19 -35.24 1.75
N SER A 76 -1.43 -35.63 2.08
CA SER A 76 -2.31 -36.27 1.10
C SER A 76 -2.68 -35.29 -0.03
N PRO A 77 -3.00 -35.79 -1.24
CA PRO A 77 -3.40 -34.91 -2.35
C PRO A 77 -4.55 -33.96 -2.01
N LYS A 78 -5.53 -34.42 -1.21
CA LYS A 78 -6.65 -33.59 -0.73
C LYS A 78 -6.17 -32.43 0.15
N ARG A 79 -5.21 -32.67 1.04
CA ARG A 79 -4.63 -31.62 1.90
C ARG A 79 -3.85 -30.61 1.10
N VAL A 80 -3.03 -31.07 0.14
CA VAL A 80 -2.32 -30.20 -0.79
C VAL A 80 -3.30 -29.30 -1.55
N GLN A 81 -4.38 -29.88 -2.07
CA GLN A 81 -5.40 -29.12 -2.80
C GLN A 81 -6.08 -28.08 -1.91
N LYS A 82 -6.51 -28.47 -0.70
CA LYS A 82 -7.10 -27.55 0.27
C LYS A 82 -6.16 -26.39 0.61
N SER A 83 -4.88 -26.67 0.81
CA SER A 83 -3.92 -25.61 1.15
C SER A 83 -3.67 -24.66 -0.02
N LYS A 84 -3.71 -25.15 -1.27
CA LYS A 84 -3.69 -24.28 -2.46
C LYS A 84 -4.92 -23.37 -2.53
N GLU A 85 -6.10 -23.90 -2.22
CA GLU A 85 -7.35 -23.12 -2.17
C GLU A 85 -7.28 -22.05 -1.07
N ASP A 86 -6.80 -22.40 0.13
CA ASP A 86 -6.65 -21.46 1.24
C ASP A 86 -5.70 -20.30 0.86
N TYR A 87 -4.54 -20.57 0.24
CA TYR A 87 -3.63 -19.51 -0.23
C TYR A 87 -4.21 -18.68 -1.39
N THR A 88 -4.94 -19.30 -2.32
CA THR A 88 -5.63 -18.59 -3.39
C THR A 88 -6.65 -17.61 -2.81
N TYR A 89 -7.40 -18.05 -1.80
CA TYR A 89 -8.34 -17.22 -1.07
C TYR A 89 -7.63 -16.05 -0.36
N PHE A 90 -6.55 -16.29 0.38
CA PHE A 90 -5.79 -15.24 1.07
C PHE A 90 -5.26 -14.18 0.09
N ILE A 91 -4.69 -14.61 -1.04
CA ILE A 91 -4.18 -13.70 -2.06
C ILE A 91 -5.31 -12.91 -2.71
N GLY A 92 -6.45 -13.55 -3.00
CA GLY A 92 -7.64 -12.88 -3.51
C GLY A 92 -8.14 -11.78 -2.57
N GLN A 93 -8.24 -12.06 -1.26
CA GLN A 93 -8.61 -11.05 -0.26
C GLN A 93 -7.60 -9.90 -0.21
N SER A 94 -6.31 -10.22 -0.24
CA SER A 94 -5.25 -9.21 -0.24
C SER A 94 -5.25 -8.35 -1.50
N GLN A 95 -5.54 -8.92 -2.67
CA GLN A 95 -5.66 -8.16 -3.90
C GLN A 95 -6.88 -7.23 -3.88
N ALA A 96 -8.01 -7.69 -3.33
CA ALA A 96 -9.19 -6.84 -3.15
C ALA A 96 -8.90 -5.63 -2.24
N ASN A 97 -8.14 -5.83 -1.16
CA ASN A 97 -7.64 -4.75 -0.31
C ASN A 97 -6.81 -3.73 -1.09
N LEU A 98 -5.88 -4.19 -1.93
CA LEU A 98 -5.06 -3.30 -2.78
C LEU A 98 -5.91 -2.50 -3.77
N THR A 99 -6.85 -3.16 -4.44
CA THR A 99 -7.78 -2.50 -5.37
C THR A 99 -8.59 -1.41 -4.67
N ALA A 100 -9.05 -1.65 -3.44
CA ALA A 100 -9.78 -0.65 -2.67
C ALA A 100 -8.90 0.56 -2.31
N LEU A 101 -7.60 0.35 -2.02
CA LEU A 101 -6.65 1.44 -1.79
C LEU A 101 -6.34 2.23 -3.06
N ASP A 102 -6.29 1.58 -4.21
CA ASP A 102 -6.02 2.23 -5.51
C ASP A 102 -7.21 3.10 -5.98
N GLN A 103 -8.40 2.95 -5.37
CA GLN A 103 -9.60 3.76 -5.64
C GLN A 103 -9.71 5.01 -4.76
N LEU A 104 -8.79 5.21 -3.81
CA LEU A 104 -8.82 6.36 -2.92
C LEU A 104 -8.51 7.66 -3.65
N ASP A 105 -9.16 8.75 -3.23
CA ASP A 105 -8.92 10.08 -3.77
C ASP A 105 -7.67 10.70 -3.11
N PRO A 106 -6.58 10.97 -3.85
CA PRO A 106 -5.37 11.56 -3.27
C PRO A 106 -5.62 12.95 -2.66
N ALA A 107 -6.59 13.71 -3.19
CA ALA A 107 -6.95 15.02 -2.66
C ALA A 107 -7.65 14.94 -1.29
N LYS A 108 -8.14 13.75 -0.91
CA LYS A 108 -8.83 13.47 0.34
C LYS A 108 -8.01 12.58 1.29
N ALA A 109 -6.68 12.58 1.15
CA ALA A 109 -5.81 11.74 1.96
C ALA A 109 -5.96 11.93 3.49
N GLN A 110 -6.43 13.11 3.93
CA GLN A 110 -6.67 13.43 5.34
C GLN A 110 -8.15 13.40 5.73
N ASP A 111 -9.05 13.04 4.80
CA ASP A 111 -10.48 12.91 5.09
C ASP A 111 -10.71 11.78 6.12
N PRO A 112 -11.43 12.03 7.22
CA PRO A 112 -11.62 11.03 8.27
C PRO A 112 -12.23 9.71 7.79
N ALA A 113 -13.12 9.73 6.79
CA ALA A 113 -13.73 8.51 6.27
C ALA A 113 -12.71 7.70 5.45
N GLN A 114 -11.88 8.37 4.65
CA GLN A 114 -10.79 7.72 3.93
C GLN A 114 -9.72 7.16 4.87
N VAL A 115 -9.34 7.90 5.91
CA VAL A 115 -8.41 7.45 6.95
C VAL A 115 -8.97 6.25 7.72
N ALA A 116 -10.27 6.22 8.01
CA ALA A 116 -10.93 5.10 8.66
C ALA A 116 -10.93 3.85 7.76
N LEU A 117 -11.26 4.01 6.48
CA LEU A 117 -11.25 2.93 5.49
C LEU A 117 -9.84 2.32 5.32
N VAL A 118 -8.80 3.15 5.24
CA VAL A 118 -7.42 2.67 5.21
C VAL A 118 -7.09 1.86 6.46
N GLY A 119 -7.58 2.30 7.63
CA GLY A 119 -7.44 1.56 8.89
C GLY A 119 -8.07 0.17 8.84
N GLU A 120 -9.32 0.09 8.39
CA GLU A 120 -10.05 -1.19 8.25
C GLU A 120 -9.34 -2.13 7.27
N ILE A 121 -8.87 -1.60 6.13
CA ILE A 121 -8.12 -2.38 5.14
C ILE A 121 -6.80 -2.89 5.74
N ALA A 122 -6.11 -2.07 6.53
CA ALA A 122 -4.88 -2.47 7.20
C ALA A 122 -5.10 -3.61 8.21
N GLU A 123 -6.19 -3.57 8.98
CA GLU A 123 -6.57 -4.65 9.90
C GLU A 123 -6.91 -5.94 9.15
N LYS A 124 -7.71 -5.85 8.08
CA LYS A 124 -8.05 -6.98 7.20
C LYS A 124 -6.78 -7.61 6.61
N GLN A 125 -5.88 -6.78 6.09
CA GLN A 125 -4.62 -7.25 5.52
C GLN A 125 -3.73 -7.96 6.55
N ALA A 126 -3.62 -7.39 7.76
CA ALA A 126 -2.86 -8.01 8.84
C ALA A 126 -3.46 -9.37 9.25
N SER A 127 -4.79 -9.48 9.29
CA SER A 127 -5.50 -10.73 9.57
C SER A 127 -5.21 -11.81 8.51
N VAL A 128 -5.32 -11.45 7.22
CA VAL A 128 -4.98 -12.35 6.10
C VAL A 128 -3.53 -12.83 6.20
N LEU A 129 -2.59 -11.92 6.47
CA LEU A 129 -1.18 -12.26 6.63
C LEU A 129 -0.96 -13.21 7.82
N ASN A 130 -1.67 -13.01 8.93
CA ASN A 130 -1.58 -13.89 10.11
C ASN A 130 -2.09 -15.30 9.81
N LEU A 131 -3.20 -15.43 9.07
CA LEU A 131 -3.72 -16.73 8.65
C LEU A 131 -2.72 -17.49 7.78
N ALA A 132 -2.10 -16.81 6.81
CA ALA A 132 -1.05 -17.39 5.98
C ALA A 132 0.17 -17.83 6.80
N LYS A 133 0.64 -17.01 7.75
CA LYS A 133 1.75 -17.38 8.66
C LYS A 133 1.42 -18.62 9.49
N LYS A 134 0.21 -18.71 10.05
CA LYS A 134 -0.23 -19.88 10.83
C LYS A 134 -0.28 -21.14 9.95
N LYS A 135 -0.75 -21.00 8.71
CA LYS A 135 -0.79 -22.09 7.73
C LYS A 135 0.62 -22.60 7.42
N LEU A 136 1.58 -21.71 7.16
CA LEU A 136 2.98 -22.06 6.95
C LEU A 136 3.57 -22.78 8.18
N ALA A 137 3.42 -22.20 9.37
CA ALA A 137 3.94 -22.80 10.61
C ALA A 137 3.32 -24.18 10.91
N GLY A 138 2.09 -24.42 10.45
CA GLY A 138 1.35 -25.66 10.67
C GLY A 138 1.61 -26.76 9.63
N ILE A 139 2.45 -26.55 8.61
CA ILE A 139 2.56 -27.46 7.46
C ILE A 139 2.88 -28.91 7.86
N HIS A 140 3.76 -29.12 8.85
CA HIS A 140 4.12 -30.46 9.34
C HIS A 140 3.01 -31.12 10.16
N ASN A 141 2.10 -30.32 10.75
CA ASN A 141 0.98 -30.81 11.54
C ASN A 141 -0.22 -31.21 10.67
N GLU A 142 -0.30 -30.74 9.42
CA GLU A 142 -1.42 -31.04 8.52
C GLU A 142 -1.52 -32.54 8.16
N HIS A 143 -0.41 -33.27 8.29
CA HIS A 143 -0.36 -34.73 8.16
C HIS A 143 -1.27 -35.43 9.19
N TYR A 144 -1.31 -34.96 10.43
CA TYR A 144 -1.98 -35.65 11.55
C TYR A 144 -3.47 -35.32 11.67
N LEU A 145 -4.00 -34.44 10.81
CA LEU A 145 -5.40 -34.06 10.83
C LEU A 145 -6.27 -35.13 10.14
N PRO A 146 -7.42 -35.54 10.73
CA PRO A 146 -8.29 -36.58 10.18
C PRO A 146 -8.77 -36.26 8.76
N GLN A 147 -8.67 -37.23 7.84
CA GLN A 147 -8.82 -37.07 6.38
C GLN A 147 -10.24 -36.75 5.91
#